data_AF-A0A970VEI5-F1
#
_entry.id   AF-A0A970VEI5-F1
#
_cell.length_a   1.000
_cell.length_b   1.000
_cell.length_c   1.000
_cell.angle_alpha   90.00
_cell.angle_beta   90.00
_cell.angle_gamma   90.00
#
_symmetry.space_group_name_H-M   'P 1'
#
loop_
_entity.id
_entity.type
_entity.pdbx_description
1 polymer ?
#
loop_
_entity_poly.entity_id
_entity_poly.type
_entity_poly.pdbx_seq_one_letter_code
_entity_poly.pdbx_strand_id
1 'polypeptide(L)'
;MDKKRIILILSAVVVLCLSTAVYNNNKPKDLTSFIAAGCSAEDYSQQEDIGYITLKLDGVKNRTMVLEVEDRELQEQLLQTDLSDIIGVNMVMTIPAKEINSLPVDPRNFDALKLLYNTDQYDGYIKIEKIFFGEMEESK
;
A
#
# COMPACT_ATOMS: atom_id res chain seq x y z
N MET A 1 11.34 -31.19 -42.74
CA MET A 1 10.11 -30.89 -41.98
C MET A 1 9.10 -30.29 -42.95
N ASP A 2 7.91 -30.87 -43.07
CA ASP A 2 6.93 -30.43 -44.09
C ASP A 2 6.49 -28.98 -43.88
N LYS A 3 6.32 -28.24 -44.99
CA LYS A 3 5.82 -26.85 -44.98
C LYS A 3 4.49 -26.72 -44.21
N LYS A 4 3.62 -27.74 -44.31
CA LYS A 4 2.36 -27.83 -43.55
C LYS A 4 2.60 -27.92 -42.04
N ARG A 5 3.61 -28.68 -41.59
CA ARG A 5 3.98 -28.78 -40.16
C ARG A 5 4.58 -27.48 -39.65
N ILE A 6 5.42 -26.80 -40.44
CA ILE A 6 5.98 -25.49 -40.11
C ILE A 6 4.87 -24.44 -39.91
N ILE A 7 3.90 -24.38 -40.82
CA ILE A 7 2.77 -23.45 -40.73
C ILE A 7 1.90 -23.76 -39.49
N LEU A 8 1.68 -25.04 -39.19
CA LEU A 8 0.90 -25.46 -38.02
C LEU A 8 1.58 -25.03 -36.71
N ILE A 9 2.90 -25.21 -36.60
CA ILE A 9 3.69 -24.78 -35.43
C ILE A 9 3.64 -23.26 -35.29
N LEU A 10 3.88 -22.51 -36.38
CA LEU A 10 3.80 -21.05 -36.36
C LEU A 10 2.41 -20.55 -35.94
N SER A 11 1.35 -21.18 -36.45
CA SER A 11 -0.03 -20.82 -36.09
C SER A 11 -0.30 -21.09 -34.60
N ALA A 12 0.16 -22.22 -34.07
CA ALA A 12 0.03 -22.55 -32.65
C ALA A 12 0.80 -21.54 -31.76
N VAL A 13 2.01 -21.14 -32.16
CA VAL A 13 2.80 -20.13 -31.44
C VAL A 13 2.09 -18.78 -31.43
N VAL A 14 1.55 -18.34 -32.56
CA VAL A 14 0.78 -17.07 -32.65
C VAL A 14 -0.43 -17.10 -31.73
N VAL A 15 -1.20 -18.20 -31.72
CA VAL A 15 -2.36 -18.35 -30.82
C VAL A 15 -1.93 -18.30 -29.36
N LEU A 16 -0.82 -18.96 -29.01
CA LEU A 16 -0.28 -18.95 -27.65
C LEU A 16 0.13 -17.53 -27.23
N CYS A 17 0.84 -16.79 -28.08
CA CYS A 17 1.22 -15.40 -27.83
C CYS A 17 0.00 -14.48 -27.66
N LEU A 18 -1.03 -14.64 -28.50
CA LEU A 18 -2.26 -13.86 -28.37
C LEU A 18 -3.00 -14.22 -27.08
N SER A 19 -3.11 -15.50 -26.73
CA SER A 19 -3.79 -15.92 -25.50
C SER A 19 -3.10 -15.41 -24.24
N THR A 20 -1.77 -15.40 -24.21
CA THR A 20 -0.99 -14.89 -23.07
C THR A 20 -1.08 -13.37 -22.95
N ALA A 21 -1.07 -12.65 -24.07
CA ALA A 21 -1.29 -11.20 -24.08
C ALA A 21 -2.70 -10.83 -23.57
N VAL A 22 -3.74 -11.53 -24.04
CA VAL A 22 -5.12 -11.33 -23.58
C VAL A 22 -5.27 -11.67 -22.11
N TYR A 23 -4.68 -12.78 -21.65
CA TYR A 23 -4.69 -13.17 -20.24
C TYR A 23 -4.02 -12.12 -19.35
N ASN A 24 -2.84 -11.63 -19.72
CA ASN A 24 -2.12 -10.62 -18.95
C ASN A 24 -2.84 -9.27 -18.92
N ASN A 25 -3.47 -8.86 -20.02
CA ASN A 25 -4.24 -7.62 -20.07
C ASN A 25 -5.55 -7.68 -19.29
N ASN A 26 -6.19 -8.86 -19.26
CA ASN A 26 -7.45 -9.07 -18.54
C ASN A 26 -7.25 -9.57 -17.11
N LYS A 27 -6.01 -9.74 -16.66
CA LYS A 27 -5.75 -10.12 -15.28
C LYS A 27 -6.28 -9.00 -14.37
N PRO A 28 -7.14 -9.31 -13.39
CA PRO A 28 -7.61 -8.32 -12.46
C PRO A 28 -6.39 -7.72 -11.75
N LYS A 29 -6.33 -6.39 -11.70
CA LYS A 29 -5.21 -5.62 -11.13
C LYS A 29 -5.56 -5.20 -9.71
N ASP A 30 -4.54 -5.15 -8.87
CA ASP A 30 -4.69 -4.63 -7.51
C ASP A 30 -5.03 -3.14 -7.57
N LEU A 31 -5.77 -2.68 -6.57
CA LEU A 31 -6.08 -1.27 -6.39
C LEU A 31 -5.06 -0.69 -5.43
N THR A 32 -4.15 0.12 -5.97
CA THR A 32 -3.11 0.80 -5.19
C THR A 32 -3.41 2.29 -5.09
N SER A 33 -3.24 2.86 -3.90
CA SER A 33 -3.38 4.29 -3.66
C SER A 33 -2.34 4.77 -2.66
N PHE A 34 -1.76 5.94 -2.95
CA PHE A 34 -0.82 6.60 -2.05
C PHE A 34 -1.56 7.65 -1.22
N ILE A 35 -1.29 7.67 0.07
CA ILE A 35 -1.94 8.57 1.02
C ILE A 35 -0.86 9.29 1.82
N ALA A 36 -0.93 10.62 1.84
CA ALA A 36 -0.21 11.43 2.81
C ALA A 36 -1.19 11.89 3.88
N ALA A 37 -0.88 11.64 5.15
CA ALA A 37 -1.75 11.99 6.27
C ALA A 37 -0.93 12.68 7.38
N GLY A 38 -1.50 13.75 7.94
CA GLY A 38 -1.01 14.33 9.20
C GLY A 38 -1.38 13.41 10.37
N CYS A 39 -0.41 13.17 11.25
CA CYS A 39 -0.60 12.30 12.40
C CYS A 39 0.49 12.53 13.45
N SER A 40 0.18 12.16 14.70
CA SER A 40 1.18 11.94 15.74
C SER A 40 1.45 10.45 15.93
N ALA A 41 2.69 10.06 16.20
CA ALA A 41 3.00 8.70 16.62
C ALA A 41 2.89 8.56 18.15
N GLU A 42 2.20 7.52 18.61
CA GLU A 42 1.98 7.26 20.05
C GLU A 42 2.93 6.19 20.61
N ASP A 43 3.25 5.17 19.81
CA ASP A 43 4.10 4.06 20.23
C ASP A 43 4.79 3.39 19.03
N TYR A 44 5.92 2.74 19.29
CA TYR A 44 6.62 1.89 18.33
C TYR A 44 7.13 0.64 19.05
N SER A 45 6.82 -0.53 18.48
CA SER A 45 7.29 -1.81 18.98
C SER A 45 7.82 -2.67 17.83
N GLN A 46 8.82 -3.50 18.12
CA GLN A 46 9.35 -4.46 17.18
C GLN A 46 9.14 -5.87 17.72
N GLN A 47 8.52 -6.73 16.91
CA GLN A 47 8.32 -8.15 17.23
C GLN A 47 9.02 -8.96 16.15
N GLU A 48 10.07 -9.67 16.55
CA GLU A 48 10.97 -10.37 15.62
C GLU A 48 11.56 -9.40 14.59
N ASP A 49 11.35 -9.62 13.29
CA ASP A 49 11.83 -8.79 12.19
C ASP A 49 10.78 -7.77 11.67
N ILE A 50 9.65 -7.63 12.37
CA ILE A 50 8.53 -6.78 11.96
C ILE A 50 8.34 -5.64 12.96
N GLY A 51 8.35 -4.40 12.45
CA GLY A 51 8.03 -3.20 13.22
C GLY A 51 6.54 -2.88 13.20
N TYR A 52 6.03 -2.32 14.29
CA TYR A 52 4.66 -1.86 14.44
C TYR A 52 4.67 -0.45 15.03
N ILE A 53 4.03 0.48 14.34
CA ILE A 53 3.86 1.85 14.83
C ILE A 53 2.39 2.14 15.09
N THR A 54 2.12 2.76 16.23
CA THR A 54 0.79 3.26 16.59
C THR A 54 0.72 4.72 16.18
N LEU A 55 -0.16 5.04 15.24
CA LEU A 55 -0.40 6.40 14.75
C LEU A 55 -1.77 6.88 15.19
N LYS A 56 -1.85 8.15 15.53
CA LYS A 56 -3.09 8.89 15.71
C LYS A 56 -3.25 9.89 14.59
N LEU A 57 -4.21 9.63 13.71
CA LEU A 57 -4.46 10.44 12.53
C LEU A 57 -5.18 11.75 12.89
N ASP A 58 -4.68 12.86 12.38
CA ASP A 58 -5.29 14.18 12.55
C ASP A 58 -6.47 14.33 11.59
N GLY A 59 -7.69 14.45 12.12
CA GLY A 59 -8.89 14.60 11.28
C GLY A 59 -10.20 14.54 12.05
N VAL A 60 -11.33 14.50 11.32
CA VAL A 60 -12.69 14.63 11.89
C VAL A 60 -13.01 13.58 12.97
N LYS A 61 -12.30 12.43 12.97
CA LYS A 61 -12.54 11.33 13.91
C LYS A 61 -11.38 11.00 14.85
N ASN A 62 -10.23 11.68 14.76
CA ASN A 62 -9.03 11.43 15.58
C ASN A 62 -8.77 9.94 15.84
N ARG A 63 -8.52 9.21 14.75
CA ARG A 63 -8.49 7.75 14.73
C ARG A 63 -7.09 7.25 15.08
N THR A 64 -6.98 6.32 16.02
CA THR A 64 -5.74 5.58 16.29
C THR A 64 -5.71 4.29 15.48
N MET A 65 -4.55 3.98 14.90
CA MET A 65 -4.31 2.77 14.13
C MET A 65 -2.92 2.21 14.39
N VAL A 66 -2.78 0.90 14.30
CA VAL A 66 -1.49 0.20 14.39
C VAL A 66 -1.14 -0.30 13.00
N LEU A 67 0.01 0.12 12.49
CA LEU A 67 0.46 -0.21 11.15
C LEU A 67 1.78 -0.97 11.19
N GLU A 68 1.88 -1.94 10.28
CA GLU A 68 3.11 -2.69 10.05
C GLU A 68 4.12 -1.82 9.28
N VAL A 69 5.38 -1.90 9.72
CA VAL A 69 6.53 -1.27 9.09
C VAL A 69 7.45 -2.39 8.61
N GLU A 70 7.37 -2.74 7.33
CA GLU A 70 8.19 -3.81 6.74
C GLU A 70 9.58 -3.32 6.32
N ASP A 71 9.73 -2.03 6.00
CA ASP A 71 10.99 -1.47 5.53
C ASP A 71 12.00 -1.40 6.69
N ARG A 72 13.14 -2.09 6.52
CA ARG A 72 14.16 -2.21 7.56
C ARG A 72 14.83 -0.87 7.89
N GLU A 73 15.09 -0.03 6.89
CA GLU A 73 15.71 1.27 7.13
C GLU A 73 14.75 2.17 7.93
N LEU A 74 13.45 2.11 7.62
CA LEU A 74 12.42 2.81 8.36
C LEU A 74 12.25 2.27 9.79
N GLN A 75 12.31 0.95 9.98
CA GLN A 75 12.33 0.36 11.33
C GLN A 75 13.52 0.86 12.16
N GLU A 76 14.72 0.87 11.57
CA GLU A 76 15.94 1.36 12.21
C GLU A 76 15.85 2.86 12.53
N GLN A 77 15.22 3.65 11.65
CA GLN A 77 14.94 5.07 11.88
C GLN A 77 13.97 5.27 13.04
N LEU A 78 12.88 4.52 13.10
CA LEU A 78 11.86 4.63 14.16
C LEU A 78 12.41 4.25 15.54
N LEU A 79 13.35 3.30 15.62
CA LEU A 79 14.04 2.96 16.86
C LEU A 79 14.88 4.10 17.45
N GLN A 80 15.34 5.02 16.60
CA GLN A 80 16.27 6.09 16.98
C GLN A 80 15.60 7.46 17.09
N THR A 81 14.33 7.56 16.69
CA THR A 81 13.61 8.83 16.61
C THR A 81 12.70 9.01 17.82
N ASP A 82 12.62 10.23 18.33
CA ASP A 82 11.53 10.61 19.23
C ASP A 82 10.21 10.62 18.44
N LEU A 83 9.27 9.76 18.82
CA LEU A 83 7.99 9.63 18.14
C LEU A 83 7.18 10.93 18.16
N SER A 84 7.42 11.81 19.13
CA SER A 84 6.74 13.11 19.22
C SER A 84 7.13 14.09 18.12
N ASP A 85 8.26 13.87 17.44
CA ASP A 85 8.69 14.68 16.30
C ASP A 85 7.94 14.31 15.01
N ILE A 86 7.24 13.17 14.98
CA ILE A 86 6.50 12.70 13.80
C ILE A 86 5.20 13.52 13.66
N ILE A 87 5.07 14.23 12.55
CA ILE A 87 3.90 15.06 12.20
C ILE A 87 3.05 14.50 11.07
N GLY A 88 3.51 13.42 10.44
CA GLY A 88 2.78 12.81 9.34
C GLY A 88 3.46 11.58 8.76
N VAL A 89 2.74 10.88 7.89
CA VAL A 89 3.24 9.71 7.17
C VAL A 89 2.79 9.70 5.72
N ASN A 90 3.60 9.08 4.87
CA ASN A 90 3.15 8.53 3.60
C ASN A 90 2.86 7.04 3.78
N MET A 91 1.72 6.63 3.25
CA MET A 91 1.23 5.28 3.28
C MET A 91 0.85 4.84 1.87
N VAL A 92 0.94 3.54 1.63
CA VAL A 92 0.39 2.89 0.45
C VAL A 92 -0.72 1.94 0.89
N MET A 93 -1.89 2.06 0.28
CA MET A 93 -2.97 1.10 0.41
C MET A 93 -3.00 0.23 -0.84
N THR A 94 -2.88 -1.09 -0.68
CA THR A 94 -2.96 -2.05 -1.80
C THR A 94 -4.01 -3.12 -1.54
N ILE A 95 -5.16 -2.99 -2.19
CA ILE A 95 -6.24 -3.96 -2.09
C ILE A 95 -6.07 -5.01 -3.22
N PRO A 96 -5.91 -6.30 -2.88
CA PRO A 96 -5.73 -7.34 -3.88
C PRO A 96 -6.92 -7.45 -4.83
N ALA A 97 -6.66 -7.70 -6.11
CA ALA A 97 -7.69 -7.72 -7.15
C ALA A 97 -8.82 -8.73 -6.91
N LYS A 98 -8.49 -9.83 -6.23
CA LYS A 98 -9.44 -10.89 -5.82
C LYS A 98 -10.48 -10.38 -4.80
N GLU A 99 -10.17 -9.32 -4.07
CA GLU A 99 -10.98 -8.80 -2.96
C GLU A 99 -11.82 -7.60 -3.41
N ILE A 100 -11.38 -6.86 -4.43
CA ILE A 100 -12.07 -5.67 -4.96
C ILE A 100 -13.56 -5.93 -5.24
N ASN A 101 -13.91 -7.03 -5.90
CA ASN A 101 -15.30 -7.34 -6.27
C ASN A 101 -16.21 -7.66 -5.06
N SER A 102 -15.61 -7.96 -3.90
CA SER A 102 -16.33 -8.22 -2.66
C SER A 102 -16.49 -6.99 -1.77
N LEU A 103 -15.86 -5.88 -2.15
CA LEU A 103 -15.86 -4.65 -1.37
C LEU A 103 -16.97 -3.69 -1.83
N PRO A 104 -17.58 -2.94 -0.90
CA PRO A 104 -18.63 -1.97 -1.21
C PRO A 104 -18.09 -0.67 -1.83
N VAL A 105 -16.96 -0.72 -2.55
CA VAL A 105 -16.27 0.46 -3.08
C VAL A 105 -16.18 0.37 -4.60
N ASP A 106 -16.60 1.41 -5.32
CA ASP A 106 -16.37 1.52 -6.76
C ASP A 106 -14.88 1.85 -6.97
N PRO A 107 -14.09 0.96 -7.62
CA PRO A 107 -12.67 1.19 -7.85
C PRO A 107 -12.38 2.46 -8.67
N ARG A 108 -13.37 2.95 -9.42
CA ARG A 108 -13.25 4.15 -10.26
C ARG A 108 -13.47 5.46 -9.49
N ASN A 109 -14.09 5.39 -8.31
CA ASN A 109 -14.39 6.52 -7.43
C ASN A 109 -13.81 6.29 -6.03
N PHE A 110 -12.64 5.63 -5.97
CA PHE A 110 -11.97 5.28 -4.74
C PHE A 110 -11.30 6.50 -4.09
N ASP A 111 -11.76 6.88 -2.90
CA ASP A 111 -11.16 7.94 -2.09
C ASP A 111 -10.46 7.30 -0.88
N ALA A 112 -9.18 6.98 -1.07
CA ALA A 112 -8.36 6.27 -0.09
C ALA A 112 -8.21 7.06 1.23
N LEU A 113 -8.09 8.39 1.14
CA LEU A 113 -7.98 9.28 2.29
C LEU A 113 -9.28 9.26 3.10
N LYS A 114 -10.43 9.39 2.43
CA LYS A 114 -11.73 9.31 3.11
C LYS A 114 -11.93 7.96 3.79
N LEU A 115 -11.51 6.86 3.18
CA LEU A 115 -11.60 5.54 3.79
C LEU A 115 -10.73 5.44 5.03
N LEU A 116 -9.46 5.84 4.94
CA LEU A 116 -8.51 5.87 6.05
C LEU A 116 -9.10 6.53 7.31
N TYR A 117 -9.73 7.70 7.15
CA TYR A 117 -10.29 8.45 8.28
C TYR A 117 -11.64 7.95 8.78
N ASN A 118 -12.41 7.21 7.96
CA ASN A 118 -13.81 6.91 8.27
C ASN A 118 -14.10 5.45 8.61
N THR A 119 -13.22 4.52 8.26
CA THR A 119 -13.40 3.07 8.47
C THR A 119 -12.06 2.39 8.73
N ASP A 120 -12.11 1.31 9.51
CA ASP A 120 -11.01 0.40 9.84
C ASP A 120 -10.94 -0.86 8.95
N GLN A 121 -11.94 -1.04 8.08
CA GLN A 121 -12.09 -2.22 7.24
C GLN A 121 -10.88 -2.48 6.32
N TYR A 122 -10.07 -1.45 6.05
CA TYR A 122 -8.99 -1.51 5.07
C TYR A 122 -7.58 -1.42 5.67
N ASP A 123 -7.45 -1.35 6.99
CA ASP A 123 -6.16 -1.14 7.65
C ASP A 123 -5.12 -2.21 7.31
N GLY A 124 -5.54 -3.47 7.19
CA GLY A 124 -4.65 -4.58 6.83
C GLY A 124 -4.08 -4.50 5.41
N TYR A 125 -4.56 -3.56 4.58
CA TYR A 125 -4.01 -3.30 3.24
C TYR A 125 -3.09 -2.08 3.22
N ILE A 126 -2.88 -1.41 4.36
CA ILE A 126 -2.12 -0.18 4.47
C ILE A 126 -0.74 -0.49 5.02
N LYS A 127 0.27 0.06 4.37
CA LYS A 127 1.67 0.02 4.82
C LYS A 127 2.24 1.42 4.85
N ILE A 128 3.14 1.66 5.78
CA ILE A 128 3.88 2.92 5.84
C ILE A 128 5.09 2.84 4.93
N GLU A 129 5.25 3.85 4.08
CA GLU A 129 6.42 4.00 3.22
C GLU A 129 7.40 5.04 3.77
N LYS A 130 6.90 6.07 4.46
CA LYS A 130 7.74 7.17 4.96
C LYS A 130 7.08 7.91 6.12
N ILE A 131 7.90 8.47 7.00
CA ILE A 131 7.49 9.39 8.08
C ILE A 131 8.00 10.81 7.80
N PHE A 132 7.30 11.80 8.32
CA PHE A 132 7.64 13.22 8.24
C PHE A 132 7.81 13.82 9.62
N PHE A 133 8.82 14.66 9.79
CA PHE A 133 9.15 15.30 11.06
C PHE A 133 8.78 16.78 11.06
N GLY A 134 8.39 17.29 12.22
CA GLY A 134 8.25 18.72 12.45
C GLY A 134 9.62 19.39 12.42
N GLU A 135 9.71 20.60 11.87
CA GLU A 135 10.92 21.41 12.02
C GLU A 135 11.10 21.76 13.51
N MET A 136 12.21 21.32 14.12
CA MET A 136 12.66 21.91 15.37
C MET A 136 13.10 23.35 15.05
N GLU A 137 12.33 24.35 15.48
CA GLU A 137 12.87 25.71 15.60
C GLU A 137 14.04 25.65 16.59
N GLU A 138 15.28 25.71 16.07
CA GLU A 138 16.45 26.02 16.88
C GLU A 138 16.25 27.44 17.44
N SER A 139 15.72 27.53 18.66
CA SER A 139 15.71 28.77 19.43
C SER A 139 17.17 29.20 19.68
N LYS A 140 17.65 30.17 18.89
CA LYS A 140 18.93 30.87 19.08
C LYS A 140 18.90 31.79 20.30
#